data_AF-A0A2K0SUV1-F1
#
_entry.id   AF-A0A2K0SUV1-F1
#
_cell.length_a   1.000
_cell.length_b   1.000
_cell.length_c   1.000
_cell.angle_alpha   90.00
_cell.angle_beta   90.00
_cell.angle_gamma   90.00
#
_symmetry.space_group_name_H-M   'P 1'
#
loop_
_entity.id
_entity.type
_entity.pdbx_description
1 polymer ?
#
loop_
_entity_poly.entity_id
_entity_poly.type
_entity_poly.pdbx_seq_one_letter_code
_entity_poly.pdbx_strand_id
1 'polypeptide(L)'
;MDFLLEQFETAKEKYANDPFMSPCCNSGWAKLDKYYSLTDRSPVYIAALVLSPQWKWDYIDNNWPSDWREPCRKQMSDFWTKEYKSTAVTVPTQTSEARDGVKNSFHKWAQQRRGTCLDQDEYTKYLLAPIVPEVTDPRSWWLEPTQRKSYPALSIMALDVLSIPAMSAEPERLFSGTKITITDRRNRMGIESIEATECLKSWLSKGSRVAFADNDLDTSEDIP
;
A
#
# COMPACT_ATOMS: atom_id res chain seq x y z
N MET A 1 -2.89 3.97 -14.19
CA MET A 1 -3.99 3.76 -15.14
C MET A 1 -3.83 4.66 -16.36
N ASP A 2 -3.39 5.90 -16.13
CA ASP A 2 -3.16 6.96 -17.12
C ASP A 2 -2.32 6.48 -18.32
N PHE A 3 -1.16 5.84 -18.07
CA PHE A 3 -0.33 5.27 -19.14
C PHE A 3 -1.09 4.26 -20.04
N LEU A 4 -1.93 3.39 -19.45
CA LEU A 4 -2.68 2.42 -20.25
C LEU A 4 -3.75 3.11 -21.11
N LEU A 5 -4.41 4.15 -20.59
CA LEU A 5 -5.39 4.94 -21.35
C LEU A 5 -4.71 5.60 -22.56
N GLU A 6 -3.54 6.21 -22.37
CA GLU A 6 -2.75 6.82 -23.45
C GLU A 6 -2.35 5.80 -24.52
N GLN A 7 -1.94 4.60 -24.12
CA GLN A 7 -1.65 3.52 -25.08
C GLN A 7 -2.88 3.11 -25.89
N PHE A 8 -4.07 3.05 -25.27
CA PHE A 8 -5.30 2.77 -25.98
C PHE A 8 -5.73 3.90 -26.91
N GLU A 9 -5.51 5.17 -26.54
CA GLU A 9 -5.77 6.32 -27.40
C GLU A 9 -4.86 6.30 -28.63
N THR A 10 -3.56 6.10 -28.42
CA THR A 10 -2.59 5.93 -29.51
C THR A 10 -2.96 4.73 -30.41
N ALA A 11 -3.42 3.63 -29.81
CA ALA A 11 -3.84 2.45 -30.55
C ALA A 11 -5.13 2.70 -31.37
N LYS A 12 -6.07 3.50 -30.87
CA LYS A 12 -7.27 3.90 -31.61
C LYS A 12 -6.92 4.66 -32.88
N GLU A 13 -5.95 5.56 -32.81
CA GLU A 13 -5.47 6.29 -33.99
C GLU A 13 -4.75 5.37 -34.97
N LYS A 14 -3.83 4.54 -34.48
CA LYS A 14 -3.03 3.62 -35.29
C LYS A 14 -3.86 2.58 -36.03
N TYR A 15 -4.87 2.03 -35.38
CA TYR A 15 -5.72 0.95 -35.90
C TYR A 15 -7.10 1.45 -36.36
N ALA A 16 -7.27 2.76 -36.60
CA ALA A 16 -8.57 3.36 -36.93
C ALA A 16 -9.29 2.67 -38.12
N ASN A 17 -8.53 2.24 -39.12
CA ASN A 17 -9.04 1.60 -40.33
C ASN A 17 -9.08 0.06 -40.26
N ASP A 18 -8.62 -0.54 -39.16
CA ASP A 18 -8.62 -2.00 -38.98
C ASP A 18 -9.99 -2.47 -38.47
N PRO A 19 -10.74 -3.28 -39.24
CA PRO A 19 -12.08 -3.71 -38.87
C PRO A 19 -12.15 -4.56 -37.61
N PHE A 20 -11.04 -5.19 -37.20
CA PHE A 20 -10.97 -6.08 -36.05
C PHE A 20 -10.35 -5.39 -34.84
N MET A 21 -9.22 -4.71 -35.04
CA MET A 21 -8.47 -4.08 -33.94
C MET A 21 -9.18 -2.82 -33.41
N SER A 22 -9.81 -2.02 -34.27
CA SER A 22 -10.51 -0.80 -33.84
C SER A 22 -11.62 -1.09 -32.80
N PRO A 23 -12.57 -2.03 -33.02
CA PRO A 23 -13.55 -2.41 -32.01
C PRO A 23 -12.93 -2.95 -30.71
N CYS A 24 -11.83 -3.70 -30.80
CA CYS A 24 -11.13 -4.25 -29.64
C CYS A 24 -10.51 -3.14 -28.78
N CYS A 25 -9.80 -2.20 -29.40
CA CYS A 25 -9.19 -1.04 -28.73
C CYS A 25 -10.27 -0.15 -28.09
N ASN A 26 -11.38 0.10 -28.79
CA ASN A 26 -12.50 0.87 -28.26
C ASN A 26 -13.14 0.20 -27.04
N SER A 27 -13.35 -1.11 -27.11
CA SER A 27 -13.92 -1.89 -25.99
C SER A 27 -12.99 -1.91 -24.77
N GLY A 28 -11.67 -2.08 -25.01
CA GLY A 28 -10.65 -2.03 -23.96
C GLY A 28 -10.58 -0.66 -23.28
N TRP A 29 -10.55 0.41 -24.07
CA TRP A 29 -10.58 1.80 -23.58
C TRP A 29 -11.85 2.07 -22.76
N ALA A 30 -13.03 1.69 -23.26
CA ALA A 30 -14.30 1.92 -22.55
C ALA A 30 -14.34 1.20 -21.19
N LYS A 31 -13.73 0.02 -21.10
CA LYS A 31 -13.61 -0.71 -19.83
C LYS A 31 -12.66 0.00 -18.87
N LEU A 32 -11.49 0.45 -19.35
CA LEU A 32 -10.54 1.20 -18.52
C LEU A 32 -11.11 2.52 -18.03
N ASP A 33 -11.74 3.29 -18.91
CA ASP A 33 -12.40 4.56 -18.59
C ASP A 33 -13.46 4.37 -17.50
N LYS A 34 -14.29 3.33 -17.63
CA LYS A 34 -15.25 2.95 -16.60
C LYS A 34 -14.57 2.73 -15.24
N TYR A 35 -13.49 1.95 -15.17
CA TYR A 35 -12.82 1.72 -13.88
C TYR A 35 -12.03 2.92 -13.37
N TYR A 36 -11.52 3.75 -14.28
CA TYR A 36 -10.87 5.00 -13.94
C TYR A 36 -11.87 5.96 -13.30
N SER A 37 -13.07 6.14 -13.86
CA SER A 37 -14.12 6.95 -13.23
C SER A 37 -14.56 6.45 -11.84
N LEU A 38 -14.30 5.18 -11.50
CA LEU A 38 -14.59 4.65 -10.17
C LEU A 38 -13.53 5.07 -9.14
N THR A 39 -12.31 5.42 -9.56
CA THR A 39 -11.28 5.90 -8.63
C THR A 39 -11.66 7.26 -8.05
N ASP A 40 -12.40 8.09 -8.78
CA ASP A 40 -12.94 9.38 -8.30
C ASP A 40 -13.88 9.25 -7.09
N ARG A 41 -14.39 8.04 -6.80
CA ARG A 41 -15.25 7.79 -5.64
C ARG A 41 -14.48 7.78 -4.32
N SER A 42 -13.15 7.71 -4.37
CA SER A 42 -12.30 7.56 -3.19
C SER A 42 -11.00 8.36 -3.34
N PRO A 43 -10.58 9.09 -2.28
CA PRO A 43 -9.31 9.83 -2.32
C PRO A 43 -8.08 8.92 -2.33
N VAL A 44 -8.26 7.60 -2.17
CA VAL A 44 -7.18 6.61 -2.04
C VAL A 44 -6.23 6.61 -3.25
N TYR A 45 -6.75 6.77 -4.48
CA TYR A 45 -5.88 6.79 -5.67
C TYR A 45 -4.98 8.02 -5.69
N ILE A 46 -5.54 9.21 -5.39
CA ILE A 46 -4.80 10.46 -5.25
C ILE A 46 -3.79 10.34 -4.10
N ALA A 47 -4.22 9.81 -2.95
CA ALA A 47 -3.37 9.62 -1.79
C ALA A 47 -2.18 8.70 -2.08
N ALA A 48 -2.38 7.60 -2.82
CA ALA A 48 -1.29 6.69 -3.18
C ALA A 48 -0.21 7.38 -4.02
N LEU A 49 -0.61 8.23 -4.98
CA LEU A 49 0.32 9.02 -5.80
C LEU A 49 1.06 10.05 -4.94
N VAL A 50 0.32 10.80 -4.11
CA VAL A 50 0.89 11.89 -3.29
C VAL A 50 1.81 11.37 -2.19
N LEU A 51 1.47 10.24 -1.55
CA LEU A 51 2.27 9.61 -0.49
C LEU A 51 3.49 8.86 -1.04
N SER A 52 3.60 8.70 -2.36
CA SER A 52 4.79 8.13 -3.00
C SER A 52 5.89 9.19 -3.07
N PRO A 53 7.02 9.04 -2.34
CA PRO A 53 8.06 10.06 -2.20
C PRO A 53 8.77 10.40 -3.52
N GLN A 54 8.70 9.49 -4.49
CA GLN A 54 9.24 9.60 -5.85
C GLN A 54 8.42 10.51 -6.77
N TRP A 55 7.16 10.78 -6.47
CA TRP A 55 6.24 11.50 -7.36
C TRP A 55 5.54 12.67 -6.66
N LYS A 56 4.96 12.45 -5.48
CA LYS A 56 4.14 13.44 -4.78
C LYS A 56 3.11 14.10 -5.72
N TRP A 57 2.97 15.43 -5.67
CA TRP A 57 2.11 16.20 -6.56
C TRP A 57 2.70 16.40 -7.96
N ASP A 58 4.01 16.20 -8.16
CA ASP A 58 4.67 16.45 -9.45
C ASP A 58 4.06 15.58 -10.57
N TYR A 59 3.69 14.34 -10.25
CA TYR A 59 3.01 13.49 -11.22
C TYR A 59 1.64 14.05 -11.65
N ILE A 60 0.81 14.46 -10.70
CA ILE A 60 -0.53 15.00 -10.99
C ILE A 60 -0.42 16.35 -11.72
N ASP A 61 0.51 17.21 -11.30
CA ASP A 61 0.72 18.52 -11.91
C ASP A 61 1.26 18.45 -13.34
N ASN A 62 1.97 17.37 -13.71
CA ASN A 62 2.49 17.18 -15.07
C ASN A 62 1.58 16.34 -15.97
N ASN A 63 0.83 15.38 -15.42
CA ASN A 63 0.08 14.40 -16.22
C ASN A 63 -1.43 14.67 -16.26
N TRP A 64 -1.98 15.42 -15.29
CA TRP A 64 -3.43 15.64 -15.21
C TRP A 64 -3.85 17.05 -15.64
N PRO A 65 -5.08 17.22 -16.17
CA PRO A 65 -5.64 18.53 -16.53
C PRO A 65 -5.63 19.50 -15.34
N SER A 66 -5.44 20.79 -15.61
CA SER A 66 -5.44 21.86 -14.59
C SER A 66 -6.69 21.83 -13.71
N ASP A 67 -7.83 21.55 -14.33
CA ASP A 67 -9.16 21.64 -13.72
C ASP A 67 -9.37 20.58 -12.64
N TRP A 68 -8.61 19.48 -12.69
CA TRP A 68 -8.72 18.36 -11.76
C TRP A 68 -7.82 18.54 -10.54
N ARG A 69 -6.80 19.40 -10.62
CA ARG A 69 -5.75 19.54 -9.58
C ARG A 69 -6.30 20.08 -8.27
N GLU A 70 -7.08 21.16 -8.32
CA GLU A 70 -7.65 21.79 -7.13
C GLU A 70 -8.65 20.87 -6.38
N PRO A 71 -9.60 20.20 -7.07
CA PRO A 71 -10.42 19.17 -6.45
C PRO A 71 -9.60 18.06 -5.78
N CYS A 72 -8.53 17.59 -6.43
CA CYS A 72 -7.67 16.54 -5.88
C CYS A 72 -6.93 16.98 -4.61
N ARG A 73 -6.37 18.20 -4.62
CA ARG A 73 -5.70 18.80 -3.45
C ARG A 73 -6.65 18.91 -2.27
N LYS A 74 -7.88 19.37 -2.53
CA LYS A 74 -8.93 19.45 -1.51
C LYS A 74 -9.29 18.07 -0.96
N GLN A 75 -9.56 17.09 -1.83
CA GLN A 75 -9.89 15.71 -1.40
C GLN A 75 -8.79 15.08 -0.54
N MET A 76 -7.51 15.26 -0.92
CA MET A 76 -6.38 14.74 -0.16
C MET A 76 -6.23 15.43 1.20
N SER A 77 -6.40 16.75 1.26
CA SER A 77 -6.35 17.52 2.51
C SER A 77 -7.49 17.17 3.45
N ASP A 78 -8.71 17.01 2.93
CA ASP A 78 -9.89 16.58 3.68
C ASP A 78 -9.69 15.16 4.22
N PHE A 79 -9.15 14.24 3.41
CA PHE A 79 -8.87 12.86 3.81
C PHE A 79 -7.84 12.78 4.94
N TRP A 80 -6.74 13.54 4.85
CA TRP A 80 -5.75 13.66 5.91
C TRP A 80 -6.37 14.20 7.21
N THR A 81 -7.07 15.34 7.11
CA THR A 81 -7.60 16.06 8.28
C THR A 81 -8.67 15.27 9.02
N LYS A 82 -9.53 14.56 8.29
CA LYS A 82 -10.67 13.85 8.86
C LYS A 82 -10.30 12.50 9.47
N GLU A 83 -9.47 11.72 8.78
CA GLU A 83 -9.26 10.30 9.13
C GLU A 83 -7.95 10.06 9.92
N TYR A 84 -6.89 10.85 9.70
CA TYR A 84 -5.55 10.54 10.21
C TYR A 84 -4.95 11.61 11.14
N LYS A 85 -5.29 12.89 10.93
CA LYS A 85 -4.74 14.00 11.74
C LYS A 85 -5.01 13.85 13.23
N SER A 86 -6.17 13.31 13.62
CA SER A 86 -6.52 13.09 15.03
C SER A 86 -5.83 11.84 15.61
N THR A 87 -5.60 10.81 14.79
CA THR A 87 -4.90 9.57 15.15
C THR A 87 -3.42 9.82 15.50
N ALA A 88 -2.85 10.92 14.98
CA ALA A 88 -1.51 11.40 15.30
C ALA A 88 -1.23 11.59 16.79
N VAL A 89 -2.25 11.96 17.56
CA VAL A 89 -2.11 12.29 18.98
C VAL A 89 -2.01 11.03 19.85
N THR A 90 -2.51 9.89 19.36
CA THR A 90 -2.62 8.65 20.15
C THR A 90 -1.49 7.65 19.97
N VAL A 91 -0.61 7.81 18.97
CA VAL A 91 0.52 6.89 18.78
C VAL A 91 1.53 7.15 19.90
N PRO A 92 1.77 6.19 20.81
CA PRO A 92 2.83 6.33 21.80
C PRO A 92 4.13 6.30 21.00
N THR A 93 4.74 7.47 20.83
CA THR A 93 6.16 7.53 20.49
C THR A 93 6.84 6.64 21.53
N GLN A 94 7.39 5.50 21.08
CA GLN A 94 8.18 4.63 21.94
C GLN A 94 9.32 5.48 22.49
N THR A 95 9.06 6.04 23.67
CA THR A 95 10.06 6.71 24.47
C THR A 95 10.97 5.58 24.87
N SER A 96 12.06 5.38 24.12
CA SER A 96 13.15 4.53 24.58
C SER A 96 13.40 4.95 26.01
N GLU A 97 13.15 4.04 26.94
CA GLU A 97 13.43 4.23 28.35
C GLU A 97 14.83 4.82 28.44
N ALA A 98 14.88 6.10 28.82
CA ALA A 98 16.13 6.82 28.88
C ALA A 98 16.93 6.12 29.97
N ARG A 99 17.89 5.28 29.57
CA ARG A 99 18.92 4.77 30.46
C ARG A 99 19.45 5.95 31.24
N ASP A 100 19.42 5.84 32.56
CA ASP A 100 19.73 6.93 33.50
C ASP A 100 21.23 7.25 33.43
N GLY A 101 21.62 7.92 32.35
CA GLY A 101 22.97 8.41 32.09
C GLY A 101 23.11 9.83 32.62
N VAL A 102 24.30 10.12 33.16
CA VAL A 102 24.66 11.42 33.77
C VAL A 102 24.20 12.59 32.90
N LYS A 103 23.21 13.34 33.38
CA LYS A 103 22.60 14.47 32.67
C LYS A 103 23.51 15.70 32.75
N ASN A 104 24.48 15.80 31.84
CA ASN A 104 25.35 16.97 31.70
C ASN A 104 24.56 18.23 31.25
N SER A 105 25.14 19.43 31.41
CA SER A 105 24.60 20.71 30.93
C SER A 105 24.21 20.68 29.45
N PHE A 106 24.94 19.92 28.61
CA PHE A 106 24.59 19.68 27.21
C PHE A 106 23.25 18.95 27.02
N HIS A 107 22.93 17.94 27.85
CA HIS A 107 21.64 17.24 27.77
C HIS A 107 20.48 18.16 28.14
N LYS A 108 20.65 19.03 29.16
CA LYS A 108 19.64 20.03 29.56
C LYS A 108 19.42 21.06 28.44
N TRP A 109 20.49 21.55 27.83
CA TRP A 109 20.41 22.45 26.67
C TRP A 109 19.70 21.80 25.48
N ALA A 110 20.04 20.54 25.15
CA ALA A 110 19.42 19.82 24.04
C ALA A 110 17.92 19.57 24.28
N GLN A 111 17.52 19.28 25.52
CA GLN A 111 16.14 19.03 25.89
C GLN A 111 15.29 20.31 25.87
N GLN A 112 15.86 21.46 26.26
CA GLN A 112 15.20 22.77 26.15
C GLN A 112 14.91 23.17 24.70
N ARG A 113 15.75 22.77 23.74
CA ARG A 113 15.51 23.02 22.31
C ARG A 113 14.61 22.00 21.62
N ARG A 114 14.40 20.82 22.21
CA ARG A 114 13.42 19.84 21.68
C ARG A 114 11.98 20.35 21.77
N GLY A 115 11.68 21.25 22.71
CA GLY A 115 10.35 21.83 22.90
C GLY A 115 9.99 23.01 21.99
N THR A 116 10.90 23.48 21.14
CA THR A 116 10.65 24.64 20.23
C THR A 116 10.33 24.22 18.79
N CYS A 117 10.02 22.95 18.54
CA CYS A 117 9.51 22.54 17.24
C CYS A 117 8.18 23.26 17.01
N LEU A 118 8.11 24.10 15.97
CA LEU A 118 6.85 24.59 15.45
C LEU A 118 5.94 23.38 15.23
N ASP A 119 4.71 23.45 15.73
CA ASP A 119 3.66 22.45 15.52
C ASP A 119 3.22 22.52 14.05
N GLN A 120 4.14 22.15 13.16
CA GLN A 120 3.90 22.13 11.72
C GLN A 120 3.26 20.79 11.40
N ASP A 121 2.08 20.88 10.78
CA ASP A 121 1.32 19.74 10.30
C ASP A 121 2.20 18.80 9.45
N GLU A 122 2.20 17.50 9.79
CA GLU A 122 3.10 16.49 9.20
C GLU A 122 2.97 16.42 7.68
N TYR A 123 1.74 16.52 7.18
CA TYR A 123 1.46 16.51 5.75
C TYR A 123 2.12 17.70 5.06
N THR A 124 1.98 18.90 5.63
CA THR A 124 2.66 20.10 5.12
C THR A 124 4.18 19.95 5.12
N LYS A 125 4.75 19.41 6.20
CA LYS A 125 6.19 19.12 6.30
C LYS A 125 6.67 18.14 5.22
N TYR A 126 5.90 17.09 4.96
CA TYR A 126 6.20 16.10 3.92
C TYR A 126 6.16 16.70 2.51
N LEU A 127 5.19 17.57 2.23
CA LEU A 127 5.10 18.24 0.93
C LEU A 127 6.28 19.16 0.65
N LEU A 128 6.80 19.84 1.67
CA LEU A 128 7.98 20.71 1.55
C LEU A 128 9.29 19.93 1.39
N ALA A 129 9.33 18.66 1.80
CA ALA A 129 10.51 17.84 1.61
C ALA A 129 10.77 17.57 0.11
N PRO A 130 12.03 17.42 -0.30
CA PRO A 130 12.35 17.11 -1.70
C PRO A 130 11.73 15.77 -2.14
N ILE A 131 11.52 15.65 -3.44
CA ILE A 131 11.15 14.39 -4.10
C ILE A 131 12.37 13.48 -4.07
N VAL A 132 12.17 12.19 -3.78
CA VAL A 132 13.23 11.19 -3.69
C VAL A 132 13.03 10.15 -4.79
N PRO A 133 13.57 10.38 -6.01
CA PRO A 133 13.36 9.48 -7.15
C PRO A 133 14.05 8.13 -7.01
N GLU A 134 15.01 8.00 -6.08
CA GLU A 134 15.74 6.77 -5.81
C GLU A 134 14.90 5.70 -5.08
N VAL A 135 13.73 6.06 -4.57
CA VAL A 135 12.86 5.11 -3.87
C VAL A 135 12.18 4.19 -4.89
N THR A 136 12.51 2.90 -4.84
CA THR A 136 11.86 1.88 -5.68
C THR A 136 10.52 1.41 -5.11
N ASP A 137 10.46 1.19 -3.78
CA ASP A 137 9.23 0.79 -3.08
C ASP A 137 8.85 1.86 -2.04
N PRO A 138 7.80 2.67 -2.31
CA PRO A 138 7.29 3.67 -1.36
C PRO A 138 7.00 3.10 0.03
N ARG A 139 6.55 1.85 0.14
CA ARG A 139 6.23 1.25 1.44
C ARG A 139 7.48 1.04 2.28
N SER A 140 8.57 0.58 1.66
CA SER A 140 9.85 0.40 2.34
C SER A 140 10.37 1.72 2.93
N TRP A 141 10.15 2.83 2.23
CA TRP A 141 10.53 4.17 2.69
C TRP A 141 9.71 4.61 3.92
N TRP A 142 8.39 4.40 3.92
CA TRP A 142 7.52 4.68 5.07
C TRP A 142 7.71 3.74 6.26
N LEU A 143 8.29 2.55 6.04
CA LEU A 143 8.68 1.62 7.10
C LEU A 143 10.00 2.02 7.78
N GLU A 144 10.81 2.88 7.16
CA GLU A 144 12.10 3.28 7.70
C GLU A 144 11.94 4.00 9.07
N PRO A 145 12.71 3.63 10.10
CA PRO A 145 12.56 4.20 11.44
C PRO A 145 12.75 5.72 11.51
N THR A 146 13.54 6.29 10.59
CA THR A 146 13.76 7.73 10.46
C THR A 146 12.48 8.44 10.01
N GLN A 147 11.79 7.91 9.01
CA GLN A 147 10.55 8.46 8.47
C GLN A 147 9.39 8.29 9.45
N ARG A 148 9.26 7.12 10.07
CA ARG A 148 8.24 6.88 11.10
C ARG A 148 8.37 7.81 12.31
N LYS A 149 9.60 8.18 12.69
CA LYS A 149 9.83 9.17 13.76
C LYS A 149 9.55 10.59 13.31
N SER A 150 9.80 10.91 12.04
CA SER A 150 9.57 12.24 11.48
C SER A 150 8.10 12.51 11.15
N TYR A 151 7.34 11.45 10.86
CA TYR A 151 5.97 11.45 10.34
C TYR A 151 5.14 10.31 10.97
N PRO A 152 4.90 10.31 12.29
CA PRO A 152 4.25 9.20 12.97
C PRO A 152 2.83 8.93 12.48
N ALA A 153 2.04 9.95 12.15
CA ALA A 153 0.67 9.79 11.72
C ALA A 153 0.55 9.62 10.20
N LEU A 154 1.34 10.39 9.45
CA LEU A 154 1.34 10.31 8.00
C LEU A 154 1.91 8.98 7.49
N SER A 155 2.86 8.38 8.22
CA SER A 155 3.36 7.03 7.89
C SER A 155 2.29 5.94 8.04
N ILE A 156 1.34 6.08 8.98
CA ILE A 156 0.21 5.16 9.11
C ILE A 156 -0.69 5.29 7.89
N MET A 157 -1.09 6.52 7.54
CA MET A 157 -1.89 6.79 6.34
C MET A 157 -1.23 6.23 5.08
N ALA A 158 0.07 6.46 4.92
CA ALA A 158 0.81 5.97 3.77
C ALA A 158 0.83 4.44 3.70
N LEU A 159 1.04 3.75 4.83
CA LEU A 159 1.04 2.30 4.84
C LEU A 159 -0.36 1.71 4.61
N ASP A 160 -1.39 2.32 5.18
CA ASP A 160 -2.78 1.89 4.97
C ASP A 160 -3.18 2.03 3.50
N VAL A 161 -2.82 3.14 2.86
CA VAL A 161 -3.14 3.40 1.45
C VAL A 161 -2.28 2.54 0.51
N LEU A 162 -0.96 2.50 0.72
CA LEU A 162 -0.03 1.82 -0.19
C LEU A 162 -0.06 0.29 -0.04
N SER A 163 -0.65 -0.25 1.03
CA SER A 163 -0.85 -1.69 1.20
C SER A 163 -2.08 -2.22 0.46
N ILE A 164 -2.95 -1.35 -0.04
CA ILE A 164 -4.13 -1.74 -0.82
C ILE A 164 -3.67 -2.40 -2.13
N PRO A 165 -4.08 -3.64 -2.43
CA PRO A 165 -3.72 -4.29 -3.68
C PRO A 165 -4.39 -3.55 -4.85
N ALA A 166 -3.62 -3.31 -5.91
CA ALA A 166 -4.11 -2.63 -7.11
C ALA A 166 -5.16 -3.44 -7.89
N MET A 167 -5.29 -4.75 -7.63
CA MET A 167 -6.17 -5.66 -8.37
C MET A 167 -6.80 -6.70 -7.45
N SER A 168 -8.05 -7.08 -7.73
CA SER A 168 -8.78 -8.15 -7.04
C SER A 168 -8.25 -9.56 -7.37
N ALA A 169 -7.23 -9.70 -8.20
CA ALA A 169 -6.72 -10.99 -8.65
C ALA A 169 -6.23 -11.88 -7.50
N GLU A 170 -5.65 -11.30 -6.45
CA GLU A 170 -5.23 -12.06 -5.27
C GLU A 170 -6.42 -12.64 -4.48
N PRO A 171 -7.43 -11.83 -4.08
CA PRO A 171 -8.68 -12.35 -3.53
C PRO A 171 -9.38 -13.36 -4.45
N GLU A 172 -9.46 -13.10 -5.76
CA GLU A 172 -10.09 -14.01 -6.72
C GLU A 172 -9.37 -15.36 -6.82
N ARG A 173 -8.03 -15.36 -6.81
CA ARG A 173 -7.22 -16.57 -6.73
C ARG A 173 -7.48 -17.33 -5.44
N LEU A 174 -7.57 -16.62 -4.31
CA LEU A 174 -7.90 -17.21 -3.01
C LEU A 174 -9.28 -17.90 -3.08
N PHE A 175 -10.33 -17.19 -3.53
CA PHE A 175 -11.68 -17.74 -3.65
C PHE A 175 -11.77 -18.91 -4.64
N SER A 176 -11.03 -18.83 -5.74
CA SER A 176 -10.94 -19.94 -6.70
C SER A 176 -10.28 -21.17 -6.07
N GLY A 177 -9.23 -20.96 -5.26
CA GLY A 177 -8.60 -22.00 -4.46
C GLY A 177 -9.55 -22.58 -3.41
N THR A 178 -10.30 -21.73 -2.70
CA THR A 178 -11.29 -22.14 -1.71
C THR A 178 -12.39 -23.01 -2.34
N LYS A 179 -12.82 -22.70 -3.57
CA LYS A 179 -13.77 -23.53 -4.32
C LYS A 179 -13.24 -24.95 -4.57
N ILE A 180 -11.92 -25.13 -4.71
CA ILE A 180 -11.31 -26.46 -4.85
C ILE A 180 -11.32 -27.19 -3.49
N THR A 181 -11.15 -26.47 -2.38
CA THR A 181 -11.21 -27.01 -1.02
C THR A 181 -12.63 -27.49 -0.66
N ILE A 182 -13.65 -26.71 -1.06
CA ILE A 182 -15.07 -27.02 -0.86
C ILE A 182 -15.60 -27.80 -2.07
N THR A 183 -15.31 -29.10 -2.10
CA THR A 183 -15.91 -30.00 -3.10
C THR A 183 -17.33 -30.41 -2.70
N ASP A 184 -18.15 -30.88 -3.64
CA ASP A 184 -19.52 -31.37 -3.37
C ASP A 184 -19.56 -32.48 -2.29
N ARG A 185 -18.47 -33.23 -2.12
CA ARG A 185 -18.33 -34.28 -1.10
C ARG A 185 -17.78 -33.77 0.25
N ARG A 186 -17.26 -32.53 0.30
CA ARG A 186 -16.71 -31.87 1.50
C ARG A 186 -17.45 -30.55 1.81
N ASN A 187 -18.75 -30.49 1.55
CA ASN A 187 -19.57 -29.29 1.76
C ASN A 187 -20.11 -29.10 3.19
N ARG A 188 -19.77 -30.00 4.13
CA ARG A 188 -20.15 -29.90 5.55
C ARG A 188 -19.10 -29.20 6.44
N MET A 189 -18.09 -28.56 5.84
CA MET A 189 -17.11 -27.77 6.61
C MET A 189 -17.75 -26.46 7.07
N GLY A 190 -17.55 -26.12 8.34
CA GLY A 190 -17.95 -24.81 8.87
C GLY A 190 -17.11 -23.69 8.28
N ILE A 191 -17.64 -22.47 8.28
CA ILE A 191 -16.97 -21.27 7.76
C ILE A 191 -15.62 -21.06 8.46
N GLU A 192 -15.57 -21.23 9.78
CA GLU A 192 -14.33 -21.11 10.58
C GLU A 192 -13.27 -22.13 10.15
N SER A 193 -13.66 -23.36 9.84
CA SER A 193 -12.72 -24.40 9.38
C SER A 193 -12.18 -24.10 7.98
N ILE A 194 -13.02 -23.54 7.10
CA ILE A 194 -12.61 -23.10 5.76
C ILE A 194 -11.61 -21.95 5.88
N GLU A 195 -11.94 -20.93 6.67
CA GLU A 195 -11.06 -19.78 6.94
C GLU A 195 -9.71 -20.24 7.49
N ALA A 196 -9.70 -21.04 8.56
CA ALA A 196 -8.48 -21.57 9.15
C ALA A 196 -7.62 -22.35 8.12
N THR A 197 -8.26 -23.15 7.27
CA THR A 197 -7.56 -23.92 6.22
C THR A 197 -6.91 -23.00 5.19
N GLU A 198 -7.60 -21.98 4.72
CA GLU A 198 -7.07 -21.04 3.72
C GLU A 198 -6.00 -20.10 4.32
N CYS A 199 -6.16 -19.68 5.58
CA CYS A 199 -5.11 -18.96 6.33
C CYS A 199 -3.84 -19.81 6.48
N LEU A 200 -3.98 -21.07 6.91
CA LEU A 200 -2.86 -22.00 7.04
C LEU A 200 -2.15 -22.21 5.69
N LYS A 201 -2.89 -22.39 4.60
CA LYS A 201 -2.30 -22.48 3.25
C LYS A 201 -1.51 -21.24 2.88
N SER A 202 -2.07 -20.04 3.12
CA SER A 202 -1.40 -18.77 2.82
C SER A 202 -0.12 -18.60 3.64
N TRP A 203 -0.15 -18.92 4.94
CA TRP A 203 1.00 -18.82 5.83
C TRP A 203 2.07 -19.87 5.54
N LEU A 204 1.69 -21.14 5.33
CA LEU A 204 2.64 -22.20 4.98
C LEU A 204 3.25 -21.97 3.60
N SER A 205 2.47 -21.46 2.63
CA SER A 205 2.98 -21.12 1.30
C SER A 205 3.96 -19.94 1.33
N LYS A 206 3.82 -19.02 2.30
CA LYS A 206 4.75 -17.88 2.48
C LYS A 206 5.91 -18.19 3.43
N GLY A 207 5.83 -19.28 4.21
CA GLY A 207 6.72 -19.54 5.35
C GLY A 207 7.40 -20.91 5.41
N SER A 208 7.06 -21.92 4.59
CA SER A 208 7.58 -23.28 4.79
C SER A 208 8.75 -23.68 3.88
N ARG A 209 9.96 -23.29 4.31
CA ARG A 209 10.93 -24.29 4.79
C ARG A 209 10.73 -24.41 6.31
N VAL A 210 9.66 -25.07 6.73
CA VAL A 210 9.46 -25.41 8.14
C VAL A 210 9.72 -26.90 8.24
N ALA A 211 10.84 -27.22 8.88
CA ALA A 211 11.26 -28.55 9.26
C ALA A 211 10.28 -29.14 10.27
N PHE A 212 9.26 -29.84 9.78
CA PHE A 212 8.52 -30.85 10.53
C PHE A 212 8.15 -31.98 9.57
N ALA A 213 9.18 -32.64 9.09
CA ALA A 213 9.15 -34.03 8.67
C ALA A 213 10.54 -34.57 8.99
N ASP A 214 10.72 -35.03 10.22
CA ASP A 214 11.72 -36.04 10.51
C ASP A 214 11.40 -37.22 9.58
N ASN A 215 12.12 -37.30 8.47
CA ASN A 215 12.26 -38.52 7.71
C ASN A 215 13.41 -39.32 8.33
N ASP A 216 13.28 -39.63 9.62
CA ASP A 216 13.96 -40.77 10.23
C ASP A 216 12.91 -41.88 10.38
N LEU A 217 12.48 -42.42 9.23
CA LEU A 217 12.00 -43.79 9.21
C LEU A 217 13.25 -44.67 9.25
N ASP A 218 13.61 -44.98 10.49
CA ASP A 218 14.48 -46.06 10.92
C ASP A 218 14.12 -47.34 10.15
N THR A 219 14.83 -47.63 9.06
CA THR A 219 14.78 -48.95 8.43
C THR A 219 15.70 -49.88 9.20
N SER A 220 15.26 -50.25 10.40
CA SER A 220 15.75 -51.43 11.11
C SER A 220 14.76 -52.58 10.87
N GLU A 221 14.98 -53.36 9.82
CA GLU A 221 14.54 -54.76 9.81
C GLU A 221 15.70 -55.63 9.31
N ASP A 222 16.25 -56.38 10.26
CA ASP A 222 17.22 -57.43 10.07
C ASP A 222 16.68 -58.57 9.19
N ILE A 223 17.49 -58.95 8.19
CA ILE A 223 18.05 -60.29 7.90
C ILE A 223 17.15 -61.53 8.15
N PRO A 224 17.07 -62.43 7.16
CA PRO A 224 17.83 -63.70 7.27
C PRO A 224 19.00 -63.85 6.31
#